data_AF-A0A2W0ARZ6-F1
#
_entry.id   AF-A0A2W0ARZ6-F1
#
_cell.length_a   1.000
_cell.length_b   1.000
_cell.length_c   1.000
_cell.angle_alpha   90.00
_cell.angle_beta   90.00
_cell.angle_gamma   90.00
#
_symmetry.space_group_name_H-M   'P 1'
#
loop_
_entity.id
_entity.type
_entity.pdbx_description
1 polymer ?
#
loop_
_entity_poly.entity_id
_entity_poly.type
_entity_poly.pdbx_seq_one_letter_code
_entity_poly.pdbx_strand_id
1 'polypeptide(L)' 'MGTTRNRSHKHFQLDSAKIKRAQKALRAKTETEAIERALDLAIAEHESNRLVLEATERFVKSGIDIKDVYGTLGG' A
#
# COMPACT_ATOMS: atom_id res chain seq x y z
N MET A 1 16.07 -13.52 -6.20
CA MET A 1 16.72 -12.25 -5.80
C MET A 1 17.11 -11.51 -7.06
N GLY A 2 16.25 -10.61 -7.55
CA GLY A 2 16.49 -9.84 -8.76
C GLY A 2 17.50 -8.73 -8.48
N THR A 3 18.63 -8.72 -9.19
CA THR A 3 19.60 -7.65 -9.11
C THR A 3 19.08 -6.47 -9.93
N THR A 4 18.65 -5.39 -9.26
CA THR A 4 18.30 -4.12 -9.90
C THR A 4 19.55 -3.48 -10.50
N ARG A 5 19.83 -3.75 -11.78
CA ARG A 5 21.02 -3.29 -12.52
C ARG A 5 21.04 -1.80 -12.88
N ASN A 6 20.13 -0.97 -12.35
CA ASN A 6 20.09 0.46 -12.67
C ASN A 6 19.75 1.35 -11.46
N ARG A 7 20.57 1.26 -10.41
CA ARG A 7 20.45 2.15 -9.25
C ARG A 7 21.25 3.42 -9.49
N SER A 8 20.58 4.57 -9.56
CA SER A 8 21.24 5.88 -9.59
C SER A 8 21.36 6.43 -8.17
N HIS A 9 22.54 6.91 -7.79
CA HIS A 9 22.72 7.65 -6.54
C HIS A 9 22.12 9.05 -6.71
N LYS A 10 21.06 9.34 -5.95
CA LYS A 10 20.38 10.63 -5.95
C LYS A 10 20.55 11.29 -4.60
N HIS A 11 20.78 12.60 -4.58
CA HIS A 11 20.85 13.40 -3.35
C HIS A 11 19.49 14.02 -3.08
N PHE A 12 18.80 13.55 -2.05
CA PHE A 12 17.52 14.09 -1.60
C PHE A 12 17.62 14.60 -0.17
N GLN A 13 16.92 15.69 0.13
CA GLN A 13 16.70 16.13 1.51
C GLN A 13 15.44 15.43 2.03
N LEU A 14 15.63 14.52 2.99
CA LEU A 14 14.55 13.75 3.61
C LEU A 14 14.61 13.93 5.13
N ASP A 15 13.43 13.93 5.76
CA ASP A 15 13.32 13.97 7.21
C ASP A 15 13.86 12.67 7.82
N SER A 16 15.00 12.78 8.50
CA SER A 16 15.68 11.65 9.13
C SER A 16 14.83 10.94 10.18
N ALA A 17 13.95 11.66 10.89
CA ALA A 17 13.06 11.06 11.87
C ALA A 17 12.01 10.16 11.21
N LYS A 18 11.50 10.56 10.04
CA LYS A 18 10.59 9.71 9.23
C LYS A 18 11.30 8.47 8.72
N ILE A 19 12.54 8.59 8.24
CA ILE A 19 13.34 7.44 7.78
C ILE A 19 13.60 6.46 8.93
N LYS A 20 13.94 6.94 10.13
CA LYS A 20 14.13 6.08 11.31
C LYS A 20 12.85 5.36 11.73
N ARG A 21 11.69 6.02 11.66
CA ARG A 21 10.40 5.37 11.91
C ARG A 21 10.11 4.29 10.86
N ALA A 22 10.34 4.59 9.58
CA ALA A 22 10.16 3.63 8.50
C ALA A 22 11.11 2.41 8.65
N GLN A 23 12.38 2.62 9.00
CA GLN A 23 13.32 1.52 9.29
C GLN A 23 12.79 0.58 10.36
N LYS A 24 12.27 1.11 11.47
CA LYS A 24 11.70 0.32 12.57
C LYS A 24 10.44 -0.43 12.13
N ALA A 25 9.50 0.27 11.48
CA ALA A 25 8.24 -0.31 11.03
C ALA A 25 8.43 -1.44 10.02
N LEU A 26 9.35 -1.25 9.06
CA LEU A 26 9.62 -2.19 7.98
C LEU A 26 10.71 -3.21 8.30
N ARG A 27 11.25 -3.18 9.53
CA ARG A 27 12.38 -4.01 10.01
C ARG A 27 13.53 -4.03 9.00
N ALA A 28 13.87 -2.86 8.46
CA ALA A 28 14.93 -2.71 7.48
C ALA A 28 16.28 -2.50 8.17
N LYS A 29 17.33 -3.09 7.62
CA LYS A 29 18.70 -3.00 8.14
C LYS A 29 19.34 -1.66 7.81
N THR A 30 18.97 -1.05 6.69
CA THR A 30 19.55 0.23 6.21
C THR A 30 18.47 1.25 5.85
N GLU A 31 18.86 2.52 5.77
CA GLU A 31 17.95 3.61 5.39
C GLU A 31 17.50 3.46 3.93
N THR A 32 18.43 3.11 3.04
CA THR A 32 18.13 2.80 1.63
C THR A 32 17.13 1.66 1.52
N GLU A 33 17.33 0.56 2.26
CA GLU A 33 16.38 -0.55 2.26
C GLU A 33 15.00 -0.16 2.79
N ALA A 34 14.93 0.70 3.82
CA ALA A 34 13.66 1.20 4.32
C ALA A 34 12.93 2.04 3.26
N ILE A 35 13.66 2.91 2.55
CA ILE A 35 13.09 3.75 1.50
C ILE A 35 12.55 2.87 0.36
N GLU A 36 13.32 1.90 -0.10
CA GLU A 36 12.93 1.03 -1.22
C GLU A 36 11.72 0.16 -0.86
N ARG A 37 11.73 -0.45 0.33
CA ARG A 37 10.57 -1.21 0.82
C ARG A 37 9.34 -0.33 1.02
N ALA A 38 9.51 0.92 1.46
CA ALA A 38 8.39 1.85 1.61
C ALA A 38 7.78 2.23 0.25
N LEU A 39 8.61 2.38 -0.79
CA LEU A 39 8.15 2.62 -2.15
C LEU A 39 7.40 1.41 -2.72
N ASP A 40 7.96 0.21 -2.57
CA ASP A 40 7.30 -1.04 -2.97
C ASP A 40 5.94 -1.18 -2.30
N LEU A 41 5.86 -0.92 -0.99
CA LEU A 41 4.62 -0.98 -0.23
C LEU A 41 3.60 0.05 -0.72
N ALA A 42 4.02 1.30 -0.95
CA ALA A 42 3.11 2.35 -1.42
C ALA A 42 2.52 2.03 -2.80
N ILE A 43 3.32 1.45 -3.70
CA ILE A 43 2.85 1.02 -5.03
C ILE A 43 1.86 -0.14 -4.90
N ALA A 44 2.21 -1.17 -4.10
CA ALA A 44 1.34 -2.32 -3.90
C ALA A 44 0.00 -1.94 -3.25
N GLU A 45 0.04 -1.05 -2.26
CA GLU A 45 -1.15 -0.52 -1.59
C GLU A 45 -2.04 0.26 -2.55
N HIS A 46 -1.46 1.09 -3.41
CA HIS A 46 -2.22 1.83 -4.42
C HIS A 46 -2.90 0.88 -5.43
N GLU A 47 -2.21 -0.16 -5.88
CA GLU A 47 -2.77 -1.17 -6.77
C GLU A 47 -3.93 -1.94 -6.11
N SER A 48 -3.73 -2.39 -4.87
CA SER A 48 -4.75 -3.07 -4.07
C SER A 48 -6.00 -2.19 -3.90
N ASN A 49 -5.80 -0.92 -3.52
CA ASN A 49 -6.89 0.02 -3.34
C ASN A 49 -7.65 0.31 -4.65
N ARG A 50 -6.95 0.37 -5.78
CA ARG A 50 -7.61 0.51 -7.09
C ARG A 50 -8.51 -0.69 -7.40
N LEU A 51 -8.02 -1.92 -7.16
CA LEU A 51 -8.80 -3.14 -7.39
C LEU A 51 -10.02 -3.23 -6.47
N VAL A 52 -9.87 -2.88 -5.19
CA VAL A 52 -10.98 -2.86 -4.22
C VAL A 52 -12.03 -1.82 -4.63
N LEU A 53 -11.60 -0.64 -5.06
CA LEU A 53 -12.51 0.40 -5.53
C LEU A 53 -13.28 -0.07 -6.77
N GLU A 54 -12.58 -0.62 -7.77
CA GLU A 54 -13.21 -1.14 -8.99
C GLU A 54 -14.20 -2.28 -8.70
N ALA A 55 -13.82 -3.20 -7.80
CA ALA A 55 -14.71 -4.27 -7.36
C ALA A 55 -15.95 -3.73 -6.65
N THR A 56 -15.78 -2.73 -5.78
CA THR A 56 -16.89 -2.07 -5.07
C THR A 56 -17.81 -1.36 -6.05
N GLU A 57 -17.27 -0.64 -7.04
CA GLU A 57 -18.08 0.01 -8.07
C GLU A 57 -18.86 -0.99 -8.92
N ARG A 58 -18.24 -2.09 -9.36
CA ARG A 58 -18.91 -3.16 -10.10
C ARG A 58 -19.98 -3.82 -9.25
N PHE A 59 -19.70 -4.04 -7.96
CA PHE A 59 -20.64 -4.62 -7.02
C PHE A 59 -21.88 -3.71 -6.86
N VAL A 60 -21.69 -2.42 -6.58
CA VAL A 60 -22.80 -1.44 -6.48
C VAL A 60 -23.59 -1.35 -7.79
N LYS A 61 -22.93 -1.35 -8.95
CA LYS A 61 -23.59 -1.29 -10.26
C LYS A 61 -24.28 -2.59 -10.67
N SER A 62 -23.91 -3.74 -10.10
CA SER A 62 -24.45 -5.04 -10.48
C SER A 62 -25.92 -5.26 -10.09
N GLY A 63 -26.47 -4.41 -9.21
CA GLY A 63 -27.86 -4.52 -8.76
C GLY A 63 -28.12 -5.74 -7.86
N ILE A 64 -27.07 -6.30 -7.24
CA ILE A 64 -27.19 -7.39 -6.27
C ILE A 64 -27.95 -6.90 -5.03
N ASP A 65 -28.99 -7.64 -4.65
CA ASP A 65 -29.73 -7.44 -3.41
C ASP A 65 -29.00 -8.15 -2.25
N ILE A 66 -28.48 -7.38 -1.29
CA ILE A 66 -27.79 -7.92 -0.12
C ILE A 66 -28.83 -8.18 0.97
N LYS A 67 -29.13 -9.46 1.22
CA LYS A 67 -29.91 -9.84 2.39
C LYS A 67 -29.06 -9.74 3.65
N ASP A 68 -29.46 -8.86 4.55
CA ASP A 68 -28.96 -8.85 5.92
C ASP A 68 -29.52 -10.04 6.69
N VAL A 69 -28.71 -11.10 6.80
CA VAL A 69 -29.09 -12.35 7.47
C VAL A 69 -29.17 -12.18 9.00
N TYR A 70 -28.48 -11.18 9.54
CA TYR A 70 -28.41 -10.94 10.99
C TYR A 70 -29.38 -9.85 11.46
N GLY A 71 -30.00 -9.10 10.53
CA GLY A 71 -30.98 -8.05 10.82
C GLY A 71 -30.39 -6.85 11.57
N THR A 72 -29.06 -6.68 11.54
CA THR A 72 -28.32 -5.68 12.30
C THR A 72 -28.34 -4.30 11.63
N LEU A 73 -28.56 -4.24 10.32
CA LEU A 73 -28.40 -3.00 9.55
C LEU A 73 -29.66 -2.12 9.52
N GLY A 74 -30.83 -2.62 9.91
CA GLY A 74 -32.07 -1.84 9.98
C GLY A 74 -32.57 -1.34 8.62
N GLY A 75 -33.84 -1.58 8.32
CA GLY A 75 -34.50 -1.04 7.10
C GLY A 75 -34.75 0.45 7.16
#